data_AF-H3HBF2-F1
#
_entry.id   AF-H3HBF2-F1
#
_cell.length_a   1.000
_cell.length_b   1.000
_cell.length_c   1.000
_cell.angle_alpha   90.00
_cell.angle_beta   90.00
_cell.angle_gamma   90.00
#
_symmetry.space_group_name_H-M   'P 1'
#
loop_
_entity.id
_entity.type
_entity.pdbx_description
1 polymer ?
#
loop_
_entity_poly.entity_id
_entity_poly.type
_entity_poly.pdbx_seq_one_letter_code
_entity_poly.pdbx_strand_id
1 'polypeptide(L)'
;ASKLEYKNAVEFMTDLRLMRDNCQLFCEGRFPTLPPLAHNLNSSTLSPEKKDAIKQDELDGGKTELPARSIMAILRLENRLPEYIVDISRYAWAVNRTWHCGEHFRMLFRNPQGYPGEYYGGVTAGSLPFDDHGMLPWEALRITWDEDDGSDDNRINPWEAEFPRGGNRA
;
A
#
# COMPACT_ATOMS: atom_id res chain seq x y z
N ALA A 1 1.44 4.17 -16.13
CA ALA A 1 0.30 4.16 -15.20
C ALA A 1 -0.55 5.38 -15.48
N SER A 2 -1.85 5.21 -15.67
CA SER A 2 -2.81 6.31 -15.81
C SER A 2 -2.79 7.13 -14.51
N LYS A 3 -2.75 8.45 -14.63
CA LYS A 3 -2.89 9.33 -13.46
C LYS A 3 -4.27 9.07 -12.85
N LEU A 4 -4.32 8.57 -11.61
CA LEU A 4 -5.57 8.36 -10.91
C LEU A 4 -6.10 9.75 -10.52
N GLU A 5 -7.15 10.20 -11.20
CA GLU A 5 -7.81 11.47 -10.94
C GLU A 5 -9.24 11.17 -10.46
N TYR A 6 -9.54 11.59 -9.23
CA TYR A 6 -10.89 11.48 -8.68
C TYR A 6 -11.77 12.60 -9.22
N LYS A 7 -13.00 12.29 -9.62
CA LYS A 7 -13.92 13.32 -10.15
C LYS A 7 -14.39 14.27 -9.05
N ASN A 8 -14.42 13.79 -7.81
CA ASN A 8 -14.86 14.55 -6.65
C ASN A 8 -14.30 13.94 -5.35
N ALA A 9 -14.43 14.69 -4.24
CA ALA A 9 -13.98 14.24 -2.93
C ALA A 9 -14.72 13.00 -2.41
N VAL A 10 -15.95 12.73 -2.87
CA VAL A 10 -16.74 11.57 -2.42
C VAL A 10 -16.12 10.27 -2.94
N GLU A 11 -15.71 10.23 -4.21
CA GLU A 11 -14.99 9.09 -4.78
C GLU A 11 -13.69 8.83 -4.02
N PHE A 12 -12.89 9.87 -3.77
CA PHE A 12 -11.65 9.76 -3.00
C PHE A 12 -11.88 9.22 -1.57
N MET A 13 -12.87 9.77 -0.86
CA MET A 13 -13.20 9.32 0.49
C MET A 13 -13.77 7.90 0.51
N THR A 14 -14.37 7.43 -0.58
CA THR A 14 -14.87 6.05 -0.70
C THR A 14 -13.70 5.07 -0.78
N ASP A 15 -12.70 5.37 -1.61
CA ASP A 15 -11.49 4.55 -1.73
C ASP A 15 -10.66 4.58 -0.43
N LEU A 16 -10.54 5.73 0.24
CA LEU A 16 -9.90 5.80 1.56
C LEU A 16 -10.58 4.92 2.61
N ARG A 17 -11.92 4.84 2.61
CA ARG A 17 -12.67 3.95 3.50
C ARG A 17 -12.42 2.49 3.15
N LEU A 18 -12.39 2.15 1.87
CA LEU A 18 -12.07 0.80 1.40
C LEU A 18 -10.66 0.38 1.83
N MET A 19 -9.66 1.26 1.67
CA MET A 19 -8.29 1.03 2.14
C MET A 19 -8.24 0.79 3.65
N ARG A 20 -8.96 1.60 4.43
CA ARG A 20 -9.10 1.42 5.88
C ARG A 20 -9.70 0.07 6.22
N ASP A 21 -10.81 -0.30 5.57
CA ASP A 21 -11.56 -1.51 5.89
C ASP A 21 -10.75 -2.77 5.57
N ASN A 22 -10.05 -2.76 4.43
CA ASN A 22 -9.14 -3.84 4.06
C ASN A 22 -7.96 -3.96 5.05
N CYS A 23 -7.39 -2.82 5.47
CA CYS A 23 -6.33 -2.79 6.48
C CYS A 23 -6.81 -3.35 7.83
N GLN A 24 -8.03 -2.99 8.25
CA GLN A 24 -8.64 -3.50 9.47
C GLN A 24 -8.86 -5.01 9.40
N LEU A 25 -9.47 -5.53 8.32
CA LEU A 25 -9.69 -6.96 8.11
C LEU A 25 -8.38 -7.77 8.14
N PHE A 26 -7.32 -7.24 7.51
CA PHE A 26 -6.00 -7.88 7.54
C PHE A 26 -5.41 -7.91 8.96
N CYS A 27 -5.56 -6.83 9.73
CA CYS A 27 -4.98 -6.71 11.06
C CYS A 27 -5.74 -7.50 12.14
N GLU A 28 -7.09 -7.58 12.08
CA GLU A 28 -7.92 -8.21 13.12
C GLU A 28 -7.55 -9.68 13.37
N GLY A 29 -7.17 -10.42 12.33
CA GLY A 29 -6.77 -11.83 12.45
C GLY A 29 -5.31 -12.05 12.85
N ARG A 30 -4.41 -11.12 12.54
CA ARG A 30 -2.94 -11.31 12.67
C ARG A 30 -2.30 -10.49 13.78
N PHE A 31 -2.88 -9.35 14.14
CA PHE A 31 -2.25 -8.36 15.02
C PHE A 31 -3.26 -7.73 15.99
N PRO A 32 -3.76 -8.48 16.99
CA PRO A 32 -4.83 -8.03 17.89
C PRO A 32 -4.45 -6.82 18.78
N THR A 33 -3.17 -6.44 18.82
CA THR A 33 -2.64 -5.34 19.66
C THR A 33 -2.10 -4.15 18.85
N LEU A 34 -2.15 -4.17 17.51
CA LEU A 34 -1.79 -2.99 16.72
C LEU A 34 -2.83 -1.88 16.97
N PRO A 35 -2.40 -0.62 17.17
CA PRO A 35 -3.34 0.45 17.41
C PRO A 35 -4.22 0.65 16.16
N PRO A 36 -5.53 0.93 16.30
CA PRO A 36 -6.48 1.12 15.19
C PRO A 36 -6.23 2.39 14.36
N LEU A 37 -4.98 2.73 14.05
CA LEU A 37 -4.60 3.93 13.30
C LEU A 37 -5.22 3.97 11.90
N ALA A 38 -5.68 2.83 11.36
CA ALA A 38 -6.50 2.79 10.15
C ALA A 38 -7.74 3.68 10.28
N HIS A 39 -8.36 3.77 11.46
CA HIS A 39 -9.50 4.68 11.69
C HIS A 39 -9.14 6.17 11.50
N ASN A 40 -7.85 6.53 11.57
CA ASN A 40 -7.41 7.90 11.30
C ASN A 40 -7.46 8.29 9.81
N LEU A 41 -7.55 7.30 8.90
CA LEU A 41 -7.85 7.57 7.48
C LEU A 41 -9.24 8.23 7.31
N ASN A 42 -10.12 8.09 8.30
CA ASN A 42 -11.42 8.78 8.34
C ASN A 42 -11.44 10.02 9.23
N SER A 43 -10.49 10.19 10.16
CA SER A 43 -10.50 11.32 11.11
C SER A 43 -9.90 12.60 10.54
N SER A 44 -9.30 12.55 9.36
CA SER A 44 -8.76 13.72 8.65
C SER A 44 -9.83 14.54 7.90
N THR A 45 -11.11 14.34 8.20
CA THR A 45 -12.17 15.30 7.86
C THR A 45 -12.58 16.11 9.09
N LEU A 46 -12.10 17.36 9.12
CA LEU A 46 -12.72 18.51 9.78
C LEU A 46 -12.73 18.45 11.32
N SER A 47 -11.65 18.91 11.96
CA SER A 47 -11.86 19.61 13.23
C SER A 47 -12.76 20.82 12.93
N PRO A 48 -13.89 21.01 13.63
CA PRO A 48 -14.58 22.29 13.60
C PRO A 48 -13.69 23.27 14.36
N GLU A 49 -12.76 23.92 13.65
CA GLU A 49 -12.18 25.16 14.15
C GLU A 49 -13.33 26.14 14.28
N LYS A 50 -13.74 26.32 15.55
CA LYS A 50 -14.52 27.42 16.12
C LYS A 50 -15.65 27.97 15.23
N LYS A 51 -16.88 27.76 15.71
CA LYS A 51 -17.99 28.68 15.49
C LYS A 51 -17.51 30.12 15.71
N ASP A 52 -17.24 30.85 14.65
CA ASP A 52 -17.39 32.30 14.64
C ASP A 52 -18.02 32.69 13.31
N ALA A 53 -19.13 33.39 13.43
CA ALA A 53 -20.05 33.74 12.37
C ALA A 53 -19.38 34.59 11.29
N ILE A 54 -19.50 34.17 10.03
CA ILE A 54 -19.21 35.04 8.89
C ILE A 54 -20.52 35.23 8.12
N LYS A 55 -20.97 36.48 8.12
CA LYS A 55 -22.15 36.97 7.41
C LYS A 55 -21.99 36.74 5.91
N GLN A 56 -23.09 36.40 5.26
CA GLN A 56 -23.24 36.51 3.81
C GLN A 56 -22.93 37.95 3.39
N ASP A 57 -21.96 38.11 2.50
CA ASP A 57 -22.00 39.15 1.48
C ASP A 57 -21.38 38.58 0.20
N GLU A 58 -22.05 38.88 -0.91
CA GLU A 58 -21.72 38.53 -2.28
C GLU A 58 -20.33 39.05 -2.68
N LEU A 59 -19.58 38.28 -3.48
CA LEU A 59 -18.97 38.69 -4.76
C LEU A 59 -17.89 37.72 -5.26
N ASP A 60 -18.03 37.36 -6.53
CA ASP A 60 -16.97 37.24 -7.54
C ASP A 60 -16.15 35.93 -7.65
N GLY A 61 -16.44 35.17 -8.72
CA GLY A 61 -15.51 34.94 -9.86
C GLY A 61 -14.09 34.39 -9.66
N GLY A 62 -13.65 34.03 -8.46
CA GLY A 62 -12.30 33.54 -8.19
C GLY A 62 -12.17 32.03 -8.34
N LYS A 63 -11.19 31.56 -9.13
CA LYS A 63 -10.73 30.16 -9.13
C LYS A 63 -10.51 29.71 -7.69
N THR A 64 -11.42 28.89 -7.17
CA THR A 64 -11.30 28.34 -5.83
C THR A 64 -10.22 27.28 -5.89
N GLU A 65 -8.96 27.65 -5.62
CA GLU A 65 -7.93 26.66 -5.32
C GLU A 65 -8.44 25.83 -4.16
N LEU A 66 -8.74 24.56 -4.44
CA LEU A 66 -9.10 23.59 -3.40
C LEU A 66 -7.97 23.61 -2.37
N PRO A 67 -8.25 23.83 -1.07
CA PRO A 67 -7.21 23.82 -0.07
C PRO A 67 -6.56 22.43 -0.08
N ALA A 68 -5.34 22.36 -0.60
CA ALA A 68 -4.52 21.15 -0.60
C ALA A 68 -4.14 20.84 0.84
N ARG A 69 -5.04 20.19 1.57
CA ARG A 69 -4.78 19.73 2.93
C ARG A 69 -4.04 18.40 2.84
N SER A 70 -2.84 18.36 3.40
CA SER A 70 -2.04 17.15 3.48
C SER A 70 -2.67 16.15 4.45
N ILE A 71 -2.81 14.90 4.02
CA ILE A 71 -3.16 13.79 4.89
C ILE A 71 -1.87 13.20 5.44
N MET A 72 -1.77 13.10 6.77
CA MET A 72 -0.64 12.47 7.43
C MET A 72 -0.95 10.99 7.72
N ALA A 73 -0.10 10.09 7.24
CA ALA A 73 -0.15 8.67 7.55
C ALA A 73 1.10 8.28 8.35
N ILE A 74 0.92 7.50 9.41
CA ILE A 74 2.03 6.93 10.18
C ILE A 74 2.28 5.52 9.64
N LEU A 75 3.47 5.30 9.09
CA LEU A 75 3.87 4.02 8.52
C LEU A 75 4.79 3.28 9.49
N ARG A 76 4.49 2.00 9.72
CA ARG A 76 5.49 1.06 10.25
C ARG A 76 6.15 0.41 9.06
N LEU A 77 7.48 0.53 8.98
CA LEU A 77 8.28 0.02 7.87
C LEU A 77 8.85 -1.39 8.15
N GLU A 78 8.44 -2.02 9.25
CA GLU A 78 8.85 -3.38 9.57
C GLU A 78 8.17 -4.37 8.63
N ASN A 79 8.90 -5.36 8.12
CA ASN A 79 8.38 -6.40 7.22
C ASN A 79 7.39 -7.38 7.87
N ARG A 80 7.00 -7.14 9.13
CA ARG A 80 5.86 -7.84 9.76
C ARG A 80 4.52 -7.44 9.15
N LEU A 81 4.46 -6.28 8.50
CA LEU A 81 3.27 -5.82 7.79
C LEU A 81 3.60 -5.67 6.30
N PRO A 82 2.66 -6.05 5.40
CA PRO A 82 2.83 -5.84 3.98
C PRO A 82 2.97 -4.35 3.67
N GLU A 83 3.79 -4.02 2.68
CA GLU A 83 3.96 -2.64 2.26
C GLU A 83 2.70 -2.13 1.53
N TYR A 84 1.94 -1.22 2.16
CA TYR A 84 0.67 -0.71 1.64
C TYR A 84 0.75 0.71 1.05
N ILE A 85 1.87 1.42 1.21
CA ILE A 85 2.19 2.62 0.44
C ILE A 85 3.43 2.30 -0.37
N VAL A 86 3.28 2.32 -1.69
CA VAL A 86 4.33 1.93 -2.63
C VAL A 86 4.50 3.03 -3.68
N ASP A 87 5.75 3.29 -4.05
CA ASP A 87 6.06 4.12 -5.20
C ASP A 87 5.35 3.58 -6.46
N ILE A 88 4.70 4.48 -7.20
CA ILE A 88 3.87 4.11 -8.34
C ILE A 88 4.66 3.39 -9.44
N SER A 89 5.96 3.70 -9.61
CA SER A 89 6.79 3.04 -10.61
C SER A 89 7.08 1.59 -10.22
N ARG A 90 7.33 1.32 -8.93
CA ARG A 90 7.54 -0.03 -8.40
C ARG A 90 6.25 -0.85 -8.48
N TYR A 91 5.12 -0.26 -8.10
CA TYR A 91 3.81 -0.91 -8.24
C TYR A 91 3.52 -1.26 -9.70
N ALA A 92 3.64 -0.28 -10.60
CA ALA A 92 3.34 -0.48 -12.01
C ALA A 92 4.27 -1.51 -12.67
N TRP A 93 5.55 -1.53 -12.30
CA TRP A 93 6.48 -2.56 -12.77
C TRP A 93 6.03 -3.95 -12.31
N ALA A 94 5.71 -4.10 -11.02
CA ALA A 94 5.36 -5.40 -10.43
C ALA A 94 4.06 -5.98 -11.00
N VAL A 95 3.02 -5.14 -11.19
CA VAL A 95 1.71 -5.57 -11.68
C VAL A 95 1.71 -5.86 -13.19
N ASN A 96 2.52 -5.12 -13.97
CA ASN A 96 2.60 -5.36 -15.42
C ASN A 96 3.65 -6.41 -15.81
N ARG A 97 4.43 -6.91 -14.85
CA ARG A 97 5.39 -7.98 -15.08
C ARG A 97 4.65 -9.31 -15.26
N THR A 98 5.09 -10.10 -16.23
CA THR A 98 4.76 -11.53 -16.30
C THR A 98 5.63 -12.30 -15.30
N TRP A 99 4.98 -12.94 -14.33
CA TRP A 99 5.62 -13.78 -13.32
C TRP A 99 5.70 -15.23 -13.81
N HIS A 100 6.87 -15.86 -13.68
CA HIS A 100 7.07 -17.26 -14.02
C HIS A 100 7.38 -18.03 -12.74
N CYS A 101 6.81 -19.22 -12.58
CA CYS A 101 7.17 -20.10 -11.47
C CYS A 101 8.63 -20.54 -11.57
N GLY A 102 9.31 -20.63 -10.43
CA GLY A 102 10.72 -21.01 -10.31
C GLY A 102 11.70 -19.86 -10.52
N GLU A 103 11.23 -18.62 -10.72
CA GLU A 103 12.14 -17.47 -10.76
C GLU A 103 12.70 -17.19 -9.37
N HIS A 104 14.02 -17.07 -9.28
CA HIS A 104 14.68 -16.66 -8.05
C HIS A 104 14.46 -15.18 -7.80
N PHE A 105 14.04 -14.85 -6.58
CA PHE A 105 13.90 -13.49 -6.10
C PHE A 105 14.70 -13.30 -4.81
N ARG A 106 14.84 -12.05 -4.40
CA ARG A 106 15.26 -11.67 -3.05
C ARG A 106 14.31 -10.61 -2.51
N MET A 107 14.14 -10.54 -1.20
CA MET A 107 13.33 -9.55 -0.52
C MET A 107 14.13 -8.92 0.61
N LEU A 108 14.11 -7.59 0.70
CA LEU A 108 14.76 -6.86 1.78
C LEU A 108 13.87 -6.88 3.01
N PHE A 109 14.39 -7.39 4.13
CA PHE A 109 13.76 -7.27 5.44
C PHE A 109 14.39 -6.11 6.21
N ARG A 110 13.54 -5.24 6.73
CA ARG A 110 13.90 -4.05 7.51
C ARG A 110 13.86 -4.36 8.99
N ASN A 111 14.70 -3.67 9.75
CA ASN A 111 14.68 -3.74 11.21
C ASN A 111 13.47 -2.99 11.81
N PRO A 112 13.23 -3.09 13.13
CA PRO A 112 12.11 -2.40 13.79
C PRO A 112 12.06 -0.88 13.59
N GLN A 113 13.20 -0.26 13.29
CA GLN A 113 13.32 1.17 13.02
C GLN A 113 13.09 1.52 11.54
N GLY A 114 12.85 0.53 10.67
CA GLY A 114 12.60 0.69 9.25
C GLY A 114 13.84 0.78 8.36
N TYR A 115 15.03 0.67 8.94
CA TYR A 115 16.27 0.68 8.17
C TYR A 115 16.45 -0.65 7.40
N PRO A 116 17.05 -0.62 6.20
CA PRO A 116 17.43 -1.83 5.47
C PRO A 116 18.21 -2.79 6.37
N GLY A 117 17.74 -4.04 6.46
CA GLY A 117 18.43 -5.12 7.15
C GLY A 117 19.01 -6.10 6.12
N GLU A 118 18.57 -7.35 6.20
CA GLU A 118 19.10 -8.46 5.40
C GLU A 118 18.19 -8.80 4.21
N TYR A 119 18.77 -9.44 3.19
CA TYR A 119 18.01 -9.98 2.06
C TYR A 119 17.77 -11.46 2.27
N TYR A 120 16.53 -11.88 2.07
CA TYR A 120 16.14 -13.29 2.07
C TYR A 120 15.70 -13.70 0.68
N GLY A 121 16.15 -14.89 0.26
CA GLY A 121 15.92 -15.43 -1.06
C GLY A 121 14.77 -16.42 -1.10
N GLY A 122 14.26 -16.66 -2.30
CA GLY A 122 13.31 -17.74 -2.54
C GLY A 122 13.00 -17.91 -4.02
N VAL A 123 12.03 -18.77 -4.29
CA VAL A 123 11.49 -19.01 -5.64
C VAL A 123 10.01 -18.67 -5.72
N THR A 124 9.58 -18.14 -6.85
CA THR A 124 8.16 -17.88 -7.13
C THR A 124 7.42 -19.20 -7.41
N ALA A 125 6.20 -19.34 -6.88
CA ALA A 125 5.40 -20.57 -6.95
C ALA A 125 4.02 -20.36 -7.61
N GLY A 126 3.75 -19.15 -8.10
CA GLY A 126 2.51 -18.77 -8.78
C GLY A 126 1.92 -17.49 -8.21
N SER A 127 0.69 -17.15 -8.60
CA SER A 127 -0.02 -15.99 -8.06
C SER A 127 -1.49 -16.29 -7.82
N LEU A 128 -2.10 -15.49 -6.95
CA LEU A 128 -3.55 -15.37 -6.89
C LEU A 128 -4.06 -14.65 -8.15
N PRO A 129 -5.29 -14.95 -8.59
CA PRO A 129 -5.89 -14.26 -9.73
C PRO A 129 -6.23 -12.81 -9.37
N PHE A 130 -6.41 -11.99 -10.40
CA PHE A 130 -7.07 -10.69 -10.25
C PHE A 130 -8.52 -10.88 -9.80
N ASP A 131 -9.02 -9.93 -9.02
CA ASP A 131 -10.43 -9.87 -8.66
C ASP A 131 -11.30 -9.33 -9.82
N ASP A 132 -12.62 -9.29 -9.60
CA ASP A 132 -13.60 -8.81 -10.59
C ASP A 132 -13.40 -7.33 -10.97
N HIS A 133 -12.57 -6.59 -10.23
CA HIS A 133 -12.21 -5.19 -10.48
C HIS A 133 -10.85 -5.04 -11.17
N GLY A 134 -10.18 -6.14 -11.51
CA GLY A 134 -8.87 -6.12 -12.14
C GLY A 134 -7.75 -5.74 -11.18
N MET A 135 -7.93 -5.93 -9.88
CA MET A 135 -6.94 -5.66 -8.84
C MET A 135 -6.32 -6.96 -8.34
N LEU A 136 -5.02 -6.93 -8.00
CA LEU A 136 -4.39 -8.03 -7.30
C LEU A 136 -4.67 -7.91 -5.80
N PRO A 137 -5.01 -9.02 -5.10
CA PRO A 137 -5.09 -9.00 -3.65
C PRO A 137 -3.73 -8.67 -3.02
N TRP A 138 -3.74 -8.20 -1.77
CA TRP A 138 -2.51 -8.17 -0.96
C TRP A 138 -1.91 -9.57 -0.87
N GLU A 139 -0.58 -9.63 -0.89
CA GLU A 139 0.16 -10.88 -0.83
C GLU A 139 -0.23 -11.84 -1.97
N ALA A 140 -0.44 -11.30 -3.18
CA ALA A 140 -0.87 -12.10 -4.34
C ALA A 140 0.19 -13.09 -4.85
N LEU A 141 1.48 -12.83 -4.64
CA LEU A 141 2.54 -13.69 -5.16
C LEU A 141 2.80 -14.84 -4.19
N ARG A 142 2.66 -16.08 -4.67
CA ARG A 142 3.04 -17.28 -3.91
C ARG A 142 4.53 -17.53 -4.10
N ILE A 143 5.19 -17.90 -3.01
CA ILE A 143 6.63 -18.12 -2.98
C ILE A 143 6.99 -19.35 -2.15
N THR A 144 8.24 -19.78 -2.27
CA THR A 144 8.89 -20.70 -1.35
C THR A 144 10.20 -20.07 -0.94
N TRP A 145 10.40 -19.86 0.36
CA TRP A 145 11.64 -19.30 0.90
C TRP A 145 12.77 -20.33 0.79
N ASP A 146 14.00 -19.84 0.59
CA ASP A 146 15.20 -20.68 0.60
C ASP A 146 15.51 -21.21 2.01
N GLU A 147 15.19 -20.40 3.03
CA GLU A 147 15.34 -20.71 4.45
C GLU A 147 13.97 -20.90 5.10
N ASP A 148 13.83 -21.95 5.91
CA ASP A 148 12.61 -22.22 6.69
C ASP A 148 12.78 -21.65 8.11
N ASP A 149 12.02 -20.60 8.43
CA ASP A 149 11.97 -19.99 9.76
C ASP A 149 10.87 -20.59 10.66
N GLY A 150 10.19 -21.63 10.18
CA GLY A 150 9.05 -22.27 10.84
C GLY A 150 7.73 -21.50 10.69
N SER A 151 7.68 -20.45 9.87
CA SER A 151 6.44 -19.74 9.54
C SER A 151 5.77 -20.34 8.29
N ASP A 152 4.44 -20.30 8.27
CA ASP A 152 3.65 -20.68 7.09
C ASP A 152 3.47 -19.51 6.10
N ASP A 153 4.24 -18.42 6.25
CA ASP A 153 4.10 -17.20 5.44
C ASP A 153 4.76 -17.36 4.07
N ASN A 154 4.02 -17.96 3.14
CA ASN A 154 4.46 -18.30 1.79
C ASN A 154 3.92 -17.35 0.70
N ARG A 155 3.54 -16.12 1.09
CA ARG A 155 2.99 -15.12 0.18
C ARG A 155 3.53 -13.73 0.46
N ILE A 156 3.79 -12.98 -0.61
CA ILE A 156 4.31 -11.61 -0.56
C ILE A 156 3.61 -10.74 -1.60
N ASN A 157 3.73 -9.42 -1.47
CA ASN A 157 3.29 -8.52 -2.53
C ASN A 157 4.26 -8.59 -3.72
N PRO A 158 3.75 -8.51 -4.96
CA PRO A 158 4.59 -8.48 -6.15
C PRO A 158 5.69 -7.39 -6.13
N TRP A 159 5.44 -6.25 -5.49
CA TRP A 159 6.42 -5.14 -5.40
C TRP A 159 7.50 -5.30 -4.32
N GLU A 160 7.43 -6.34 -3.49
CA GLU A 160 8.43 -6.65 -2.46
C GLU A 160 9.55 -7.54 -3.00
N ALA A 161 9.29 -8.29 -4.08
CA ALA A 161 10.27 -9.14 -4.74
C ALA A 161 11.20 -8.32 -5.63
N GLU A 162 12.49 -8.36 -5.32
CA GLU A 162 13.56 -7.87 -6.16
C GLU A 162 14.16 -9.01 -6.97
N PHE A 163 14.47 -8.72 -8.23
CA PHE A 163 15.18 -9.64 -9.09
C PHE A 163 16.56 -9.04 -9.34
N PRO A 164 17.64 -9.84 -9.23
CA PRO A 164 18.93 -9.41 -9.72
C PRO A 164 18.72 -8.91 -11.14
N ARG A 165 19.13 -7.68 -11.44
CA ARG A 165 19.15 -7.22 -12.84
C ARG A 165 20.01 -8.23 -13.57
N GLY A 166 19.38 -9.02 -14.44
CA GLY A 166 20.08 -9.91 -15.34
C GLY A 166 21.19 -9.09 -15.98
N GLY A 167 22.44 -9.51 -15.77
CA GLY A 167 23.57 -8.94 -16.45
C GLY A 167 23.40 -9.19 -17.94
N ASN A 168 22.68 -8.32 -18.63
CA ASN A 168 22.92 -8.06 -20.04
C ASN A 168 24.30 -7.40 -20.11
N ARG A 169 25.33 -8.25 -20.09
CA ARG A 169 26.58 -7.94 -20.78
C ARG A 169 26.58 -8.80 -22.02
N ALA A 170 26.54 -8.08 -23.14
CA ALA A 170 26.87 -8.55 -24.48
C ALA A 170 28.20 -9.32 -24.51
#